data_AF-A0A9D7F323-F1
#
_entry.id   AF-A0A9D7F323-F1
#
_cell.length_a   1.000
_cell.length_b   1.000
_cell.length_c   1.000
_cell.angle_alpha   90.00
_cell.angle_beta   90.00
_cell.angle_gamma   90.00
#
_symmetry.space_group_name_H-M   'P 1'
#
loop_
_entity.id
_entity.type
_entity.pdbx_description
1 polymer ?
#
loop_
_entity_poly.entity_id
_entity_poly.type
_entity_poly.pdbx_seq_one_letter_code
_entity_poly.pdbx_strand_id
1 'polypeptide(L)'
;MTNQNIQQLLDKYFEGETSLEEEAALKNYFQGKTIDPAFQAFQPLFRYLDAERQTALSPSFDEKVLSRIQSERQMRVRRIILPSPVWLP
;
A
#
# COMPACT_ATOMS: atom_id res chain seq x y z
N MET A 1 18.68 -20.73 -2.17
CA MET A 1 17.20 -20.83 -2.25
C MET A 1 16.85 -21.83 -3.33
N THR A 2 15.89 -22.71 -3.08
CA THR A 2 15.34 -23.64 -4.08
C THR A 2 14.12 -23.02 -4.75
N ASN A 3 13.69 -23.55 -5.91
CA ASN A 3 12.47 -23.09 -6.58
C ASN A 3 11.22 -23.25 -5.71
N GLN A 4 11.15 -24.31 -4.90
CA GLN A 4 10.03 -24.52 -4.00
C GLN A 4 9.95 -23.47 -2.89
N ASN A 5 11.10 -23.00 -2.38
CA ASN A 5 11.12 -21.92 -1.40
C ASN A 5 10.66 -20.59 -2.02
N ILE A 6 11.01 -20.32 -3.29
CA ILE A 6 10.58 -19.11 -4.00
C ILE A 6 9.08 -19.14 -4.27
N GLN A 7 8.55 -20.29 -4.72
CA GLN A 7 7.12 -20.46 -4.91
C GLN A 7 6.34 -20.19 -3.61
N GLN A 8 6.76 -20.81 -2.50
CA GLN A 8 6.09 -20.60 -1.20
C GLN A 8 6.14 -19.14 -0.75
N LEU A 9 7.27 -18.45 -0.96
CA LEU A 9 7.39 -17.04 -0.63
C LEU A 9 6.51 -16.15 -1.53
N LEU A 10 6.39 -16.47 -2.82
CA LEU A 10 5.49 -15.76 -3.72
C LEU A 10 4.03 -15.95 -3.30
N ASP A 11 3.63 -17.17 -2.97
CA ASP A 11 2.27 -17.45 -2.50
C ASP A 11 1.95 -16.62 -1.24
N LYS A 12 2.84 -16.63 -0.24
CA LYS A 12 2.70 -15.78 0.97
C LYS A 12 2.69 -14.29 0.64
N TYR A 13 3.51 -13.84 -0.32
CA TYR A 13 3.59 -12.44 -0.72
C TYR A 13 2.26 -11.97 -1.32
N PHE A 14 1.64 -12.78 -2.17
CA PHE A 14 0.34 -12.47 -2.76
C PHE A 14 -0.79 -12.47 -1.73
N GLU A 15 -0.71 -13.29 -0.69
CA GLU A 15 -1.64 -13.28 0.46
C GLU A 15 -1.35 -12.15 1.47
N GLY A 16 -0.23 -11.43 1.31
CA GLY A 16 0.17 -10.35 2.23
C GLY A 16 0.68 -10.85 3.60
N GLU A 17 1.18 -12.09 3.65
CA GLU A 17 1.66 -12.75 4.88
C GLU A 17 3.19 -12.77 5.01
N THR A 18 3.92 -12.01 4.18
CA THR A 18 5.38 -11.96 4.21
C THR A 18 5.91 -11.07 5.34
N SER A 19 7.02 -11.51 5.96
CA SER A 19 7.83 -10.64 6.82
C SER A 19 8.76 -9.74 6.01
N LEU A 20 9.35 -8.73 6.65
CA LEU A 20 10.34 -7.85 6.02
C LEU A 20 11.57 -8.62 5.52
N GLU A 21 12.01 -9.63 6.26
CA GLU A 21 13.13 -10.49 5.89
C GLU A 21 12.79 -11.37 4.68
N GLU A 22 11.56 -11.87 4.62
CA GLU A 22 11.05 -12.67 3.49
C GLU A 22 10.95 -11.83 2.21
N GLU A 23 10.44 -10.60 2.31
CA GLU A 23 10.42 -9.65 1.20
C GLU A 23 11.83 -9.24 0.75
N ALA A 24 12.77 -9.07 1.68
CA ALA A 24 14.17 -8.82 1.36
C ALA A 24 14.79 -10.01 0.61
N ALA A 25 14.45 -11.25 0.99
CA ALA A 25 14.90 -12.44 0.29
C ALA A 25 14.34 -12.53 -1.15
N LEU A 26 13.04 -12.23 -1.33
CA LEU A 26 12.44 -12.12 -2.66
C LEU A 26 13.13 -11.05 -3.51
N LYS A 27 13.33 -9.84 -2.97
CA LYS A 27 14.07 -8.78 -3.65
C LYS A 27 15.46 -9.22 -4.10
N ASN A 28 16.24 -9.80 -3.19
CA ASN A 28 17.59 -10.27 -3.50
C ASN A 28 17.59 -11.35 -4.60
N TYR A 29 16.62 -12.26 -4.58
CA TYR A 29 16.48 -13.28 -5.62
C TYR A 29 16.20 -12.65 -7.00
N PHE A 30 15.25 -11.73 -7.10
CA PHE A 30 14.84 -11.11 -8.37
C PHE A 30 15.78 -10.00 -8.87
N GLN A 31 16.69 -9.51 -8.03
CA GLN A 31 17.81 -8.65 -8.42
C GLN A 31 18.95 -9.43 -9.10
N GLY A 32 18.98 -10.76 -8.97
CA GLY A 32 19.97 -11.62 -9.60
C GLY A 32 19.97 -11.53 -11.14
N LYS A 33 21.13 -11.80 -11.75
CA LYS A 33 21.30 -11.80 -13.23
C LYS A 33 20.66 -13.03 -13.90
N THR A 34 20.55 -14.14 -13.17
CA THR A 34 20.02 -15.40 -13.69
C THR A 34 18.89 -15.85 -12.75
N ILE A 35 17.67 -15.79 -13.24
CA ILE A 35 16.44 -16.18 -12.53
C ILE A 35 15.88 -17.40 -13.24
N ASP A 36 15.22 -18.28 -12.50
CA ASP A 36 14.54 -19.42 -13.10
C ASP A 36 13.48 -18.93 -14.12
N PRO A 37 13.41 -19.49 -15.33
CA PRO A 37 12.40 -19.13 -16.33
C PRO A 37 10.97 -19.16 -15.79
N ALA A 38 10.66 -20.05 -14.84
CA ALA A 38 9.33 -20.14 -14.22
C ALA A 38 8.93 -18.87 -13.46
N PHE A 39 9.91 -18.10 -12.97
CA PHE A 39 9.67 -16.92 -12.14
C PHE A 39 10.01 -15.60 -12.83
N GLN A 40 10.55 -15.66 -14.05
CA GLN A 40 10.97 -14.47 -14.78
C GLN A 40 9.84 -13.44 -14.95
N ALA A 41 8.58 -13.90 -15.06
CA ALA A 41 7.40 -13.04 -15.14
C ALA A 41 7.19 -12.16 -13.89
N PHE A 42 7.66 -12.59 -12.72
CA PHE A 42 7.52 -11.85 -11.45
C PHE A 42 8.66 -10.85 -11.21
N GLN A 43 9.76 -10.95 -11.96
CA GLN A 43 10.92 -10.08 -11.81
C GLN A 43 10.59 -8.56 -11.79
N PRO A 44 9.67 -8.04 -12.63
CA PRO A 44 9.32 -6.62 -12.60
C PRO A 44 8.78 -6.13 -11.25
N LEU A 45 8.08 -6.99 -10.49
CA LEU A 45 7.51 -6.65 -9.18
C LEU A 45 8.60 -6.28 -8.16
N PHE A 46 9.78 -6.90 -8.29
CA PHE A 46 10.85 -6.79 -7.31
C PHE A 46 12.02 -5.93 -7.78
N ARG A 47 12.14 -5.65 -9.09
CA ARG A 47 13.21 -4.78 -9.63
C ARG A 47 12.92 -3.29 -9.54
N TYR A 48 11.65 -2.89 -9.53
CA TYR A 48 11.29 -1.48 -9.74
C TYR A 48 11.39 -0.60 -8.47
N LEU A 49 11.68 -1.18 -7.30
CA LEU A 49 11.54 -0.47 -6.03
C LEU A 49 12.74 0.41 -5.62
N ASP A 50 13.94 0.18 -6.16
CA ASP A 50 15.11 0.95 -5.71
C ASP A 50 15.21 2.34 -6.36
N ALA A 51 14.72 2.51 -7.59
CA ALA A 51 14.67 3.81 -8.26
C ALA A 51 13.56 4.71 -7.69
N GLU A 52 12.39 4.14 -7.38
CA GLU A 52 11.26 4.89 -6.82
C GLU A 52 11.43 5.26 -5.35
N ARG A 53 12.28 4.55 -4.59
CA ARG A 53 12.62 4.89 -3.20
C ARG A 53 13.15 6.32 -3.02
N GLN A 54 13.65 6.93 -4.09
CA GLN A 54 14.16 8.30 -4.08
C GLN A 54 13.08 9.35 -4.38
N THR A 55 11.87 8.92 -4.75
CA THR A 55 10.74 9.81 -5.01
C THR A 55 10.07 10.17 -3.68
N ALA A 56 10.62 11.18 -3.01
CA ALA A 56 9.97 11.76 -1.84
C ALA A 56 8.72 12.55 -2.26
N LEU A 57 7.67 12.48 -1.44
CA LEU A 57 6.53 13.38 -1.58
C LEU A 57 6.98 14.82 -1.31
N SER A 58 6.26 15.79 -1.89
CA SER A 58 6.56 17.21 -1.59
C SER A 58 6.41 17.48 -0.08
N PRO A 59 7.18 18.40 0.52
CA PRO A 59 7.04 18.76 1.93
C PRO A 59 5.62 19.20 2.33
N SER A 60 4.82 19.68 1.37
CA SER A 60 3.44 20.12 1.56
C SER A 60 2.38 19.01 1.44
N PHE A 61 2.77 17.76 1.20
CA PHE A 61 1.83 16.68 0.92
C PHE A 61 0.95 16.38 2.13
N ASP A 62 1.55 16.21 3.30
CA ASP A 62 0.83 15.87 4.53
C ASP A 62 -0.21 16.94 4.89
N GLU A 63 0.16 18.23 4.77
CA GLU A 63 -0.74 19.36 5.00
C GLU A 63 -1.95 19.32 4.08
N LYS A 64 -1.74 19.05 2.79
CA LYS A 64 -2.83 18.96 1.79
C LYS A 64 -3.76 17.78 2.07
N VAL A 65 -3.21 16.60 2.39
CA VAL A 65 -4.00 15.39 2.69
C VAL A 65 -4.83 15.59 3.96
N LEU A 66 -4.21 16.09 5.04
CA LEU A 66 -4.90 16.34 6.31
C LEU A 66 -6.02 17.36 6.16
N SER A 67 -5.76 18.46 5.43
CA SER A 67 -6.76 19.49 5.14
C SER A 67 -7.95 18.93 4.37
N ARG A 68 -7.71 18.05 3.39
CA ARG A 68 -8.79 17.40 2.62
C ARG A 68 -9.66 16.51 3.50
N ILE A 69 -9.05 15.66 4.32
CA ILE A 69 -9.75 14.75 5.25
C ILE A 69 -10.62 15.54 6.24
N GLN A 70 -10.12 16.65 6.77
CA GLN A 70 -10.86 17.50 7.71
C GLN A 70 -12.06 18.17 7.04
N SER A 71 -11.88 18.71 5.83
CA SER A 71 -12.95 19.36 5.07
C SER A 71 -14.11 18.40 4.76
N GLU A 72 -13.80 17.14 4.38
CA GLU A 72 -14.81 16.13 4.07
C GLU A 72 -15.57 15.66 5.33
N ARG A 73 -14.87 15.54 6.46
CA ARG A 73 -15.52 15.26 7.76
C ARG A 73 -16.47 16.37 8.18
N GLN A 74 -16.08 17.64 8.01
CA GLN A 74 -16.94 18.77 8.34
C GLN A 74 -18.18 18.85 7.43
N MET A 75 -18.07 18.49 6.15
CA MET A 75 -19.22 18.47 5.24
C MET A 75 -20.24 17.37 5.54
N ARG A 76 -19.81 16.22 6.08
CA ARG A 76 -20.71 15.13 6.48
C ARG A 76 -21.43 15.39 7.81
N VAL A 77 -20.93 16.29 8.65
CA VAL A 77 -21.61 16.72 9.89
C VAL A 77 -22.53 17.92 9.58
N ARG A 78 -23.54 17.72 8.72
CA ARG A 78 -24.71 18.60 8.74
C ARG A 78 -25.61 18.11 9.85
N ARG A 79 -25.49 18.73 11.03
CA ARG A 79 -26.42 18.50 12.15
C ARG A 79 -27.82 18.84 11.62
N ILE A 80 -28.66 17.83 11.41
CA ILE A 80 -30.08 18.04 11.14
C ILE A 80 -30.64 18.57 12.46
N ILE A 81 -30.74 19.89 12.58
CA ILE A 81 -31.51 20.51 13.66
C ILE A 81 -32.97 20.29 13.25
N LEU A 82 -33.58 19.23 13.78
CA LEU A 82 -35.02 19.07 13.71
C LEU A 82 -35.63 20.19 14.58
N PRO A 83 -36.41 21.13 14.02
CA PRO A 83 -37.11 22.11 14.85
C PRO A 83 -38.08 21.34 15.75
N SER A 84 -38.01 21.58 17.07
CA SER A 84 -38.92 20.94 18.02
C SER A 84 -40.36 21.24 17.60
N PRO A 85 -41.23 20.24 17.42
CA PRO A 85 -42.59 20.52 17.04
C PRO A 85 -43.29 21.23 18.20
N VAL A 86 -43.54 22.54 18.02
CA VAL A 86 -44.44 23.32 18.87
C VAL A 86 -45.85 22.86 18.51
N TRP A 87 -46.32 21.84 19.22
CA TRP A 87 -47.76 21.63 19.33
C TRP A 87 -48.22 22.30 20.62
N LEU A 88 -48.75 23.52 20.47
CA LEU A 88 -49.78 24.08 21.35
C LEU A 88 -51.09 24.11 20.53
N PRO A 89 -52.28 24.05 21.16
CA PRO A 89 -52.58 24.31 22.57
C PRO A 89 -52.90 23.07 23.42
#